data_AF-A0A1C6NRD8-F1
#
_entry.id   AF-A0A1C6NRD8-F1
#
_cell.length_a   1.000
_cell.length_b   1.000
_cell.length_c   1.000
_cell.angle_alpha   90.00
_cell.angle_beta   90.00
_cell.angle_gamma   90.00
#
_symmetry.space_group_name_H-M   'P 1'
#
loop_
_entity.id
_entity.type
_entity.pdbx_description
1 polymer ?
#
loop_
_entity_poly.entity_id
_entity_poly.type
_entity_poly.pdbx_seq_one_letter_code
_entity_poly.pdbx_strand_id
1 'polypeptide(L)'
;MSGSQGGDGRDGERPPVERRIPGPRSAADDRETLPPARPAAAEPLPPAQQADTAPPAGAEPPPPPVPPEPPAPPVPPVPPEPPEPPEPPEQAEPPALPLPHKVLKSLLGAWALAACSAEETAAVEEHLTSCAPCADEALRLRDAVGLLHTDGTLDLDPMLRSRVLEGCLGRRPARIPVPSWAAPYDAETARLDALLRDIGDAEWHAPVRLKWFEGDRQVNRKTTVAGVISHLTAVDGLVSKALGLDDPLGGGDKPLPPTERTETYWSAAHPDRTGPLA
;
A
#
# COMPACT_ATOMS: atom_id res chain seq x y z
N MET A 1 -35.03 -20.28 69.46
CA MET A 1 -35.58 -19.30 68.49
C MET A 1 -34.66 -18.11 68.46
N SER A 2 -34.19 -17.72 67.26
CA SER A 2 -33.72 -16.39 66.80
C SER A 2 -32.72 -15.60 67.66
N GLY A 3 -31.63 -15.02 67.15
CA GLY A 3 -31.16 -14.85 65.76
C GLY A 3 -30.02 -13.81 65.72
N SER A 4 -29.28 -13.83 64.61
CA SER A 4 -28.42 -12.80 63.95
C SER A 4 -27.57 -11.83 64.78
N GLN A 5 -26.23 -11.83 64.56
CA GLN A 5 -25.47 -10.95 63.62
C GLN A 5 -25.44 -9.48 64.07
N GLY A 6 -24.34 -8.73 64.01
CA GLY A 6 -23.01 -8.95 63.43
C GLY A 6 -22.18 -7.66 63.60
N GLY A 7 -20.87 -7.79 63.48
CA GLY A 7 -19.97 -6.64 63.55
C GLY A 7 -18.52 -7.08 63.73
N ASP A 8 -17.87 -7.51 62.64
CA ASP A 8 -16.43 -7.27 62.49
C ASP A 8 -16.14 -7.12 60.99
N GLY A 9 -15.87 -5.88 60.60
CA GLY A 9 -15.46 -5.53 59.25
C GLY A 9 -13.99 -5.92 59.09
N ARG A 10 -13.75 -6.88 58.20
CA ARG A 10 -12.42 -7.09 57.63
C ARG A 10 -12.53 -6.93 56.13
N ASP A 11 -12.02 -5.79 55.69
CA ASP A 11 -11.77 -5.47 54.30
C ASP A 11 -10.87 -6.55 53.68
N GLY A 12 -11.46 -7.33 52.77
CA GLY A 12 -10.73 -8.27 51.94
C GLY A 12 -10.07 -7.54 50.79
N GLU A 13 -8.80 -7.16 50.97
CA GLU A 13 -7.94 -6.72 49.88
C GLU A 13 -7.76 -7.87 48.86
N ARG A 14 -8.46 -7.76 47.72
CA ARG A 14 -8.23 -8.59 46.55
C ARG A 14 -6.95 -8.13 45.85
N PRO A 15 -6.00 -9.04 45.54
CA PRO A 15 -4.83 -8.65 44.77
C PRO A 15 -5.23 -8.27 43.34
N PRO A 16 -4.47 -7.39 42.67
CA PRO A 16 -4.79 -6.92 41.33
C PRO A 16 -4.70 -8.08 40.33
N VAL A 17 -5.77 -8.25 39.54
CA VAL A 17 -5.82 -9.21 38.45
C VAL A 17 -4.93 -8.66 37.33
N GLU A 18 -3.69 -9.14 37.26
CA GLU A 18 -2.80 -8.84 36.13
C GLU A 18 -3.48 -9.28 34.84
N ARG A 19 -3.71 -8.34 33.92
CA ARG A 19 -4.15 -8.62 32.56
C ARG A 19 -2.99 -9.29 31.82
N ARG A 20 -2.89 -10.60 31.96
CA ARG A 20 -1.94 -11.43 31.20
C ARG A 20 -2.33 -11.39 29.72
N ILE A 21 -1.47 -10.80 28.90
CA ILE A 21 -1.53 -10.95 27.44
C ILE A 21 -1.30 -12.45 27.14
N PRO A 22 -2.20 -13.14 26.42
CA PRO A 22 -1.96 -14.52 26.03
C PRO A 22 -0.70 -14.61 25.16
N GLY A 23 0.21 -15.53 25.48
CA GLY A 23 1.38 -15.81 24.66
C GLY A 23 1.01 -16.33 23.25
N PRO A 24 1.94 -16.29 22.29
CA PRO A 24 1.70 -16.76 20.93
C PRO A 24 1.27 -18.24 20.93
N ARG A 25 0.18 -18.55 20.23
CA ARG A 25 -0.31 -19.94 20.07
C ARG A 25 0.56 -20.68 19.07
N SER A 26 0.68 -22.00 19.23
CA SER A 26 1.43 -22.86 18.32
C SER A 26 0.69 -23.03 16.98
N ALA A 27 1.45 -23.18 15.89
CA ALA A 27 0.94 -23.29 14.51
C ALA A 27 -0.02 -24.48 14.24
N ALA A 28 -0.28 -25.33 15.24
CA ALA A 28 -1.17 -26.47 15.11
C ALA A 28 -2.66 -26.09 15.18
N ASP A 29 -2.99 -24.91 15.74
CA ASP A 29 -4.38 -24.44 15.88
C ASP A 29 -4.95 -23.79 14.59
N ASP A 30 -4.14 -23.57 13.55
CA ASP A 30 -4.56 -22.96 12.26
C ASP A 30 -5.31 -23.95 11.33
N ARG A 31 -5.68 -25.14 11.82
CA ARG A 31 -6.42 -26.15 11.06
C ARG A 31 -7.95 -26.02 11.20
N GLU A 32 -8.46 -24.83 11.50
CA GLU A 32 -9.89 -24.59 11.28
C GLU A 32 -10.17 -24.57 9.77
N THR A 33 -11.01 -25.51 9.36
CA THR A 33 -11.34 -25.81 7.98
C THR A 33 -12.00 -24.59 7.34
N LEU A 34 -11.33 -24.00 6.35
CA LEU A 34 -11.90 -22.89 5.56
C LEU A 34 -13.25 -23.31 4.96
N PRO A 35 -14.32 -22.51 5.11
CA PRO A 35 -15.61 -22.82 4.51
C PRO A 35 -15.50 -22.80 2.97
N PRO A 36 -16.22 -23.69 2.26
CA PRO A 36 -16.16 -23.75 0.80
C PRO A 36 -16.72 -22.47 0.17
N ALA A 37 -16.09 -22.06 -0.93
CA ALA A 37 -16.50 -20.91 -1.74
C ALA A 37 -17.95 -21.06 -2.22
N ARG A 38 -18.76 -20.01 -2.07
CA ARG A 38 -20.09 -19.95 -2.68
C ARG A 38 -19.95 -19.71 -4.19
N PRO A 39 -20.63 -20.47 -5.06
CA PRO A 39 -20.62 -20.19 -6.49
C PRO A 39 -21.32 -18.84 -6.75
N ALA A 40 -20.72 -18.02 -7.60
CA ALA A 40 -21.32 -16.79 -8.08
C ALA A 40 -22.60 -17.12 -8.86
N ALA A 41 -23.74 -16.61 -8.40
CA ALA A 41 -24.96 -16.62 -9.18
C ALA A 41 -24.76 -15.70 -10.40
N ALA A 42 -24.85 -16.26 -11.59
CA ALA A 42 -24.83 -15.51 -12.84
C ALA A 42 -26.09 -14.64 -12.92
N GLU A 43 -25.94 -13.32 -12.90
CA GLU A 43 -27.00 -12.41 -13.31
C GLU A 43 -27.19 -12.47 -14.83
N PRO A 44 -28.43 -12.41 -15.36
CA PRO A 44 -28.66 -12.44 -16.79
C PRO A 44 -28.30 -11.10 -17.43
N LEU A 45 -27.48 -11.15 -18.50
CA LEU A 45 -27.18 -10.01 -19.36
C LEU A 45 -28.47 -9.48 -20.05
N PRO A 46 -28.64 -8.16 -20.21
CA PRO A 46 -29.74 -7.59 -20.98
C PRO A 46 -29.57 -7.83 -22.49
N PRO A 47 -30.68 -7.89 -23.27
CA PRO A 47 -30.63 -8.26 -24.69
C PRO A 47 -30.00 -7.15 -25.55
N ALA A 48 -29.16 -7.58 -26.48
CA ALA A 48 -28.48 -6.74 -27.47
C ALA A 48 -29.48 -6.07 -28.42
N GLN A 49 -29.38 -4.75 -28.57
CA GLN A 49 -30.10 -3.99 -29.60
C GLN A 49 -29.44 -4.24 -30.96
N GLN A 50 -30.25 -4.69 -31.93
CA GLN A 50 -29.86 -4.87 -33.32
C GLN A 50 -29.64 -3.49 -33.96
N ALA A 51 -28.40 -3.23 -34.39
CA ALA A 51 -28.08 -2.07 -35.21
C ALA A 51 -28.21 -2.45 -36.69
N ASP A 52 -28.88 -1.56 -37.42
CA ASP A 52 -29.15 -1.63 -38.85
C ASP A 52 -27.90 -1.87 -39.72
N THR A 53 -28.13 -2.69 -40.75
CA THR A 53 -27.24 -3.03 -41.87
C THR A 53 -26.58 -1.83 -42.55
N ALA A 54 -25.25 -1.84 -42.63
CA ALA A 54 -24.43 -0.97 -43.48
C ALA A 54 -24.07 -1.67 -44.82
N PRO A 55 -23.88 -0.94 -45.95
CA PRO A 55 -23.55 -1.51 -47.27
C PRO A 55 -22.07 -1.93 -47.40
N PRO A 56 -21.70 -2.74 -48.42
CA PRO A 56 -20.45 -3.49 -48.43
C PRO A 56 -19.20 -2.64 -48.69
N ALA A 57 -18.12 -3.03 -48.01
CA ALA A 57 -16.80 -2.41 -48.01
C ALA A 57 -16.08 -2.51 -49.37
N GLY A 58 -15.57 -1.36 -49.83
CA GLY A 58 -14.50 -1.30 -50.83
C GLY A 58 -13.17 -1.75 -50.23
N ALA A 59 -12.31 -2.35 -51.05
CA ALA A 59 -11.03 -2.93 -50.66
C ALA A 59 -10.13 -1.96 -49.87
N GLU A 60 -9.71 -2.39 -48.69
CA GLU A 60 -8.80 -1.68 -47.78
C GLU A 60 -7.37 -1.70 -48.34
N PRO A 61 -6.65 -0.56 -48.42
CA PRO A 61 -5.23 -0.56 -48.79
C PRO A 61 -4.37 -1.14 -47.65
N PRO A 62 -3.20 -1.73 -47.96
CA PRO A 62 -2.35 -2.36 -46.94
C PRO A 62 -1.81 -1.34 -45.92
N PRO A 63 -1.59 -1.77 -44.66
CA PRO A 63 -1.09 -0.89 -43.61
C PRO A 63 0.34 -0.41 -43.91
N PRO A 64 0.70 0.82 -43.48
CA PRO A 64 2.06 1.32 -43.59
C PRO A 64 3.02 0.55 -42.66
N PRO A 65 4.32 0.52 -42.97
CA PRO A 65 5.31 -0.16 -42.14
C PRO A 65 5.48 0.49 -40.77
N VAL A 66 5.62 -0.35 -39.74
CA VAL A 66 5.82 0.05 -38.33
C VAL A 66 7.21 0.69 -38.17
N PRO A 67 7.32 1.90 -37.57
CA PRO A 67 8.62 2.51 -37.28
C PRO A 67 9.34 1.77 -36.14
N PRO A 68 10.69 1.79 -36.10
CA PRO A 68 11.46 1.13 -35.04
C PRO A 68 11.23 1.78 -33.66
N GLU A 69 11.21 0.93 -32.65
CA GLU A 69 10.98 1.27 -31.24
C GLU A 69 12.08 2.20 -30.70
N PRO A 70 11.74 3.32 -30.03
CA PRO A 70 12.74 4.22 -29.45
C PRO A 70 13.44 3.57 -28.25
N PRO A 71 14.71 3.92 -27.98
CA PRO A 71 15.44 3.39 -26.84
C PRO A 71 14.78 3.83 -25.52
N ALA A 72 14.84 2.93 -24.52
CA ALA A 72 14.29 3.16 -23.19
C ALA A 72 14.86 4.46 -22.55
N PRO A 73 14.01 5.26 -21.88
CA PRO A 73 14.47 6.47 -21.21
C PRO A 73 15.40 6.13 -20.03
N PRO A 74 16.38 6.99 -19.70
CA PRO A 74 17.24 6.79 -18.55
C PRO A 74 16.44 6.89 -17.24
N VAL A 75 16.71 5.97 -16.32
CA VAL A 75 16.15 5.98 -14.96
C VAL A 75 16.60 7.27 -14.23
N PRO A 76 15.68 8.08 -13.69
CA PRO A 76 16.04 9.28 -12.94
C PRO A 76 16.79 8.89 -11.64
N PRO A 77 17.73 9.73 -11.16
CA PRO A 77 18.41 9.49 -9.90
C PRO A 77 17.43 9.59 -8.73
N VAL A 78 17.47 8.59 -7.85
CA VAL A 78 16.72 8.57 -6.59
C VAL A 78 17.19 9.75 -5.73
N PRO A 79 16.29 10.64 -5.27
CA PRO A 79 16.66 11.71 -4.35
C PRO A 79 17.13 11.12 -3.00
N PRO A 80 18.09 11.76 -2.31
CA PRO A 80 18.56 11.27 -1.02
C PRO A 80 17.43 11.30 0.01
N GLU A 81 17.27 10.17 0.70
CA GLU A 81 16.31 10.00 1.79
C GLU A 81 16.60 11.02 2.91
N PRO A 82 15.57 11.70 3.46
CA PRO A 82 15.76 12.55 4.63
C PRO A 82 16.22 11.72 5.83
N PRO A 83 17.07 12.26 6.72
CA PRO A 83 17.61 11.51 7.84
C PRO A 83 16.47 11.07 8.77
N GLU A 84 16.44 9.77 9.07
CA GLU A 84 15.50 9.21 10.05
C GLU A 84 15.70 9.87 11.42
N PRO A 85 14.61 10.16 12.15
CA PRO A 85 14.70 10.64 13.52
C PRO A 85 15.39 9.59 14.40
N PRO A 86 16.20 10.01 15.40
CA PRO A 86 16.94 9.08 16.23
C PRO A 86 15.99 8.16 17.00
N GLU A 87 16.18 6.86 16.81
CA GLU A 87 15.49 5.85 17.60
C GLU A 87 15.78 6.06 19.09
N PRO A 88 14.77 5.91 19.97
CA PRO A 88 15.01 5.93 21.42
C PRO A 88 16.01 4.83 21.78
N PRO A 89 16.93 5.07 22.74
CA PRO A 89 17.99 4.13 23.05
C PRO A 89 17.37 2.79 23.45
N GLU A 90 17.60 1.80 22.60
CA GLU A 90 17.41 0.39 22.93
C GLU A 90 18.14 0.16 24.24
N GLN A 91 17.40 -0.23 25.28
CA GLN A 91 18.00 -0.60 26.55
C GLN A 91 18.88 -1.81 26.26
N ALA A 92 20.19 -1.57 26.17
CA ALA A 92 21.17 -2.60 25.93
C ALA A 92 20.99 -3.69 27.00
N GLU A 93 20.41 -4.81 26.57
CA GLU A 93 20.42 -6.02 27.37
C GLU A 93 21.88 -6.35 27.72
N PRO A 94 22.14 -6.82 28.94
CA PRO A 94 23.50 -7.15 29.35
C PRO A 94 24.11 -8.13 28.34
N PRO A 95 25.40 -7.95 27.96
CA PRO A 95 26.01 -8.76 26.92
C PRO A 95 25.88 -10.23 27.29
N ALA A 96 25.15 -10.96 26.44
CA ALA A 96 25.04 -12.41 26.56
C ALA A 96 26.47 -12.97 26.56
N LEU A 97 26.79 -13.76 27.59
CA LEU A 97 28.10 -14.41 27.67
C LEU A 97 28.35 -15.18 26.36
N PRO A 98 29.54 -15.05 25.74
CA PRO A 98 29.80 -15.69 24.46
C PRO A 98 29.59 -17.20 24.58
N LEU A 99 28.70 -17.73 23.74
CA LEU A 99 28.37 -19.14 23.75
C LEU A 99 29.64 -19.95 23.46
N PRO A 100 29.84 -21.08 24.18
CA PRO A 100 31.01 -21.91 23.93
C PRO A 100 30.95 -22.49 22.51
N HIS A 101 32.10 -22.60 21.86
CA HIS A 101 32.23 -23.10 20.48
C HIS A 101 31.45 -24.38 20.20
N LYS A 102 31.40 -25.32 21.16
CA LYS A 102 30.63 -26.57 21.02
C LYS A 102 29.13 -26.34 20.83
N VAL A 103 28.57 -25.35 21.52
CA VAL A 103 27.16 -24.96 21.39
C VAL A 103 26.91 -24.28 20.04
N LEU A 104 27.78 -23.34 19.66
CA LEU A 104 27.70 -22.67 18.35
C LEU A 104 27.79 -23.67 17.19
N LYS A 105 28.70 -24.65 17.28
CA LYS A 105 28.81 -25.74 16.31
C LYS A 105 27.54 -26.59 16.24
N SER A 106 26.87 -26.84 17.37
CA SER A 106 25.60 -27.58 17.38
C SER A 106 24.43 -26.79 16.79
N LEU A 107 24.50 -25.46 16.79
CA LEU A 107 23.49 -24.58 16.19
C LEU A 107 23.60 -24.47 14.66
N LEU A 108 24.74 -24.86 14.04
CA LEU A 108 24.95 -24.71 12.60
C LEU A 108 23.84 -25.35 11.75
N GLY A 109 23.31 -26.50 12.17
CA GLY A 109 22.20 -27.16 11.47
C GLY A 109 20.88 -26.38 11.57
N ALA A 110 20.55 -25.85 12.76
CA ALA A 110 19.35 -25.03 12.96
C ALA A 110 19.48 -23.67 12.25
N TRP A 111 20.67 -23.07 12.29
CA TRP A 111 21.00 -21.84 11.58
C TRP A 111 20.91 -22.02 10.06
N ALA A 112 21.40 -23.14 9.51
CA ALA A 112 21.29 -23.45 8.08
C ALA A 112 19.83 -23.57 7.61
N LEU A 113 18.91 -23.95 8.50
CA LEU A 113 17.46 -24.03 8.26
C LEU A 113 16.69 -22.76 8.62
N ALA A 114 17.38 -21.67 9.02
CA ALA A 114 16.77 -20.43 9.53
C ALA A 114 15.81 -20.67 10.71
N ALA A 115 16.15 -21.61 11.60
CA ALA A 115 15.33 -22.02 12.75
C ALA A 115 15.89 -21.54 14.10
N CYS A 116 16.88 -20.66 14.10
CA CYS A 116 17.44 -20.04 15.31
C CYS A 116 16.66 -18.77 15.71
N SER A 117 16.69 -18.42 16.99
CA SER A 117 16.30 -17.07 17.45
C SER A 117 17.21 -15.99 16.87
N ALA A 118 16.84 -14.71 17.03
CA ALA A 118 17.64 -13.59 16.55
C ALA A 118 19.00 -13.52 17.25
N GLU A 119 19.02 -13.76 18.56
CA GLU A 119 20.22 -13.75 19.41
C GLU A 119 21.17 -14.90 19.06
N GLU A 120 20.63 -16.11 18.85
CA GLU A 120 21.41 -17.27 18.41
C GLU A 120 21.98 -17.08 16.99
N THR A 121 21.19 -16.48 16.10
CA THR A 121 21.63 -16.20 14.72
C THR A 121 22.81 -15.24 14.72
N ALA A 122 22.71 -14.13 15.46
CA ALA A 122 23.80 -13.17 15.60
C ALA A 122 25.07 -13.81 16.19
N ALA A 123 24.92 -14.62 17.24
CA ALA A 123 26.05 -15.32 17.87
C ALA A 123 26.73 -16.33 16.93
N VAL A 124 25.96 -17.06 16.12
CA VAL A 124 26.50 -17.97 15.10
C VAL A 124 27.21 -17.17 14.01
N GLU A 125 26.61 -16.12 13.47
CA GLU A 125 27.21 -15.30 12.40
C GLU A 125 28.53 -14.67 12.83
N GLU A 126 28.59 -14.09 14.04
CA GLU A 126 29.83 -13.60 14.62
C GLU A 126 30.89 -14.71 14.71
N HIS A 127 30.51 -15.91 15.15
CA HIS A 127 31.42 -17.05 15.20
C HIS A 127 31.94 -17.48 13.82
N LEU A 128 31.11 -17.47 12.79
CA LEU A 128 31.51 -17.85 11.43
C LEU A 128 32.58 -16.91 10.86
N THR A 129 32.61 -15.63 11.25
CA THR A 129 33.67 -14.69 10.83
C THR A 129 35.05 -15.04 11.37
N SER A 130 35.11 -15.76 12.51
CA SER A 130 36.35 -16.04 13.24
C SER A 130 36.76 -17.52 13.22
N CYS A 131 35.91 -18.43 12.72
CA CYS A 131 36.16 -19.86 12.70
C CYS A 131 35.93 -20.49 11.31
N ALA A 132 37.00 -20.54 10.50
CA ALA A 132 36.97 -21.11 9.15
C ALA A 132 36.36 -22.54 9.08
N PRO A 133 36.67 -23.49 9.99
CA PRO A 133 36.04 -24.81 9.95
C PRO A 133 34.52 -24.80 10.13
N CYS A 134 33.97 -23.87 10.93
CA CYS A 134 32.52 -23.73 11.08
C CYS A 134 31.90 -23.00 9.90
N ALA A 135 32.61 -22.04 9.29
CA ALA A 135 32.17 -21.40 8.05
C ALA A 135 32.06 -22.39 6.89
N ASP A 136 33.05 -23.25 6.71
CA ASP A 136 33.03 -24.31 5.69
C ASP A 136 31.87 -25.29 5.93
N GLU A 137 31.65 -25.68 7.18
CA GLU A 137 30.54 -26.56 7.54
C GLU A 137 29.17 -25.88 7.33
N ALA A 138 29.04 -24.61 7.69
CA ALA A 138 27.84 -23.82 7.47
C ALA A 138 27.49 -23.70 5.98
N LEU A 139 28.48 -23.50 5.11
CA LEU A 139 28.29 -23.51 3.65
C LEU A 139 27.80 -24.89 3.17
N ARG A 140 28.46 -25.97 3.58
CA ARG A 140 28.04 -27.34 3.22
C ARG A 140 26.61 -27.66 3.68
N LEU A 141 26.23 -27.21 4.88
CA LEU A 141 24.89 -27.41 5.41
C LEU A 141 23.85 -26.59 4.63
N ARG A 142 24.15 -25.34 4.25
CA ARG A 142 23.25 -24.53 3.40
C ARG A 142 23.10 -25.13 2.01
N ASP A 143 24.17 -25.64 1.41
CA ASP A 143 24.10 -26.36 0.13
C ASP A 143 23.20 -27.59 0.25
N ALA A 144 23.34 -28.37 1.33
CA ALA A 144 22.50 -29.53 1.60
C ALA A 144 21.03 -29.15 1.84
N VAL A 145 20.74 -28.04 2.53
CA VAL A 145 19.38 -27.50 2.70
C VAL A 145 18.81 -27.08 1.34
N GLY A 146 19.61 -26.50 0.45
CA GLY A 146 19.21 -26.19 -0.92
C GLY A 146 18.72 -27.42 -1.69
N LEU A 147 19.35 -28.60 -1.48
CA LEU A 147 18.90 -29.86 -2.08
C LEU A 147 17.59 -30.39 -1.48
N LEU A 148 17.27 -30.04 -0.23
CA LEU A 148 16.00 -30.38 0.42
C LEU A 148 14.89 -29.42 0.06
N HIS A 149 15.25 -28.20 -0.37
CA HIS A 149 14.30 -27.26 -0.94
C HIS A 149 13.85 -27.84 -2.27
N THR A 150 12.68 -28.48 -2.26
CA THR A 150 11.99 -28.75 -3.52
C THR A 150 11.66 -27.38 -4.07
N ASP A 151 12.20 -27.02 -5.25
CA ASP A 151 11.78 -25.83 -5.99
C ASP A 151 10.28 -25.97 -6.25
N GLY A 152 9.49 -25.55 -5.26
CA GLY A 152 8.05 -25.52 -5.34
C GLY A 152 7.72 -24.64 -6.53
N THR A 153 6.77 -25.09 -7.33
CA THR A 153 6.29 -24.31 -8.47
C THR A 153 5.96 -22.90 -7.98
N LEU A 154 6.65 -21.89 -8.51
CA LEU A 154 6.32 -20.48 -8.28
C LEU A 154 4.98 -20.07 -8.93
N ASP A 155 4.26 -21.05 -9.49
CA ASP A 155 2.86 -20.91 -9.88
C ASP A 155 1.98 -20.89 -8.62
N LEU A 156 2.11 -19.78 -7.89
CA LEU A 156 1.26 -19.45 -6.77
C LEU A 156 -0.13 -19.14 -7.35
N ASP A 157 -1.17 -19.64 -6.69
CA ASP A 157 -2.55 -19.23 -6.97
C ASP A 157 -2.61 -17.69 -7.03
N PRO A 158 -3.11 -17.08 -8.13
CA PRO A 158 -3.27 -15.63 -8.24
C PRO A 158 -4.06 -15.00 -7.07
N MET A 159 -4.93 -15.79 -6.42
CA MET A 159 -5.69 -15.38 -5.24
C MET A 159 -4.93 -15.53 -3.91
N LEU A 160 -3.70 -16.04 -3.91
CA LEU A 160 -2.91 -16.16 -2.69
C LEU A 160 -2.64 -14.79 -2.07
N ARG A 161 -2.27 -13.80 -2.90
CA ARG A 161 -2.01 -12.44 -2.42
C ARG A 161 -3.24 -11.84 -1.73
N SER A 162 -4.41 -11.94 -2.34
CA SER A 162 -5.64 -11.40 -1.75
C SER A 162 -6.01 -12.10 -0.45
N ARG A 163 -5.93 -13.44 -0.39
CA ARG A 163 -6.18 -14.22 0.83
C ARG A 163 -5.20 -13.90 1.97
N VAL A 164 -3.92 -13.75 1.65
CA VAL A 164 -2.89 -13.38 2.64
C VAL A 164 -3.16 -11.97 3.17
N LEU A 165 -3.44 -11.00 2.29
CA LEU A 165 -3.76 -9.63 2.69
C LEU A 165 -5.02 -9.58 3.54
N GLU A 166 -6.07 -10.31 3.17
CA GLU A 166 -7.30 -10.43 3.97
C GLU A 166 -7.01 -10.98 5.38
N GLY A 167 -6.24 -12.06 5.48
CA GLY A 167 -5.83 -12.63 6.77
C GLY A 167 -4.99 -11.66 7.61
N CYS A 168 -4.07 -10.92 6.98
CA CYS A 168 -3.26 -9.90 7.64
C CYS A 168 -4.12 -8.73 8.16
N LEU A 169 -5.03 -8.21 7.35
CA LEU A 169 -5.95 -7.14 7.74
C LEU A 169 -6.94 -7.59 8.81
N GLY A 170 -7.34 -8.86 8.82
CA GLY A 170 -8.16 -9.43 9.89
C GLY A 170 -7.43 -9.47 11.25
N ARG A 171 -6.13 -9.77 11.26
CA ARG A 171 -5.31 -9.78 12.49
C ARG A 171 -4.90 -8.39 12.96
N ARG A 172 -4.65 -7.47 12.01
CA ARG A 172 -4.27 -6.09 12.27
C ARG A 172 -5.25 -5.15 11.55
N PRO A 173 -6.43 -4.90 12.13
CA PRO A 173 -7.40 -3.99 11.53
C PRO A 173 -6.82 -2.56 11.46
N ALA A 174 -7.27 -1.81 10.47
CA ALA A 174 -6.91 -0.40 10.34
C ALA A 174 -7.30 0.37 11.60
N ARG A 175 -6.44 1.29 12.06
CA ARG A 175 -6.71 2.16 13.21
C ARG A 175 -7.99 2.97 13.02
N ILE A 176 -8.25 3.38 11.79
CA ILE A 176 -9.47 4.05 11.36
C ILE A 176 -10.02 3.23 10.19
N PRO A 177 -11.01 2.35 10.42
CA PRO A 177 -11.58 1.55 9.36
C PRO A 177 -12.42 2.40 8.41
N VAL A 178 -12.28 2.14 7.10
CA VAL A 178 -13.14 2.74 6.08
C VAL A 178 -14.55 2.13 6.22
N PRO A 179 -15.61 2.93 6.39
CA PRO A 179 -16.97 2.42 6.41
C PRO A 179 -17.33 1.72 5.10
N SER A 180 -18.16 0.67 5.16
CA SER A 180 -18.52 -0.12 3.96
C SER A 180 -19.17 0.71 2.84
N TRP A 181 -19.95 1.74 3.20
CA TRP A 181 -20.54 2.66 2.22
C TRP A 181 -19.52 3.54 1.50
N ALA A 182 -18.34 3.75 2.09
CA ALA A 182 -17.24 4.53 1.52
C ALA A 182 -16.23 3.66 0.74
N ALA A 183 -16.32 2.33 0.84
CA ALA A 183 -15.37 1.42 0.19
C ALA A 183 -15.26 1.60 -1.33
N PRO A 184 -16.34 1.85 -2.10
CA PRO A 184 -16.22 2.16 -3.52
C PRO A 184 -15.44 3.45 -3.77
N TYR A 185 -15.69 4.48 -2.96
CA TYR A 185 -15.00 5.76 -3.08
C TYR A 185 -13.50 5.61 -2.76
N ASP A 186 -13.17 4.93 -1.67
CA ASP A 186 -11.78 4.60 -1.30
C ASP A 186 -11.05 3.89 -2.44
N ALA A 187 -11.69 2.88 -3.05
CA ALA A 187 -11.13 2.16 -4.19
C ALA A 187 -10.89 3.08 -5.41
N GLU A 188 -11.81 3.99 -5.75
CA GLU A 188 -11.59 4.94 -6.83
C GLU A 188 -10.47 5.94 -6.51
N THR A 189 -10.39 6.43 -5.28
CA THR A 189 -9.31 7.33 -4.88
C THR A 189 -7.94 6.64 -4.89
N ALA A 190 -7.86 5.37 -4.50
CA ALA A 190 -6.64 4.59 -4.58
C ALA A 190 -6.21 4.34 -6.04
N ARG A 191 -7.17 4.13 -6.96
CA ARG A 191 -6.88 4.04 -8.40
C ARG A 191 -6.39 5.36 -8.98
N LEU A 192 -7.02 6.47 -8.59
CA LEU A 192 -6.56 7.81 -8.98
C LEU A 192 -5.14 8.06 -8.47
N ASP A 193 -4.85 7.75 -7.20
CA ASP A 193 -3.52 7.92 -6.63
C ASP A 193 -2.46 7.06 -7.35
N ALA A 194 -2.80 5.81 -7.69
CA ALA A 194 -1.94 4.97 -8.52
C ALA A 194 -1.69 5.56 -9.91
N LEU A 195 -2.73 6.08 -10.56
CA LEU A 195 -2.62 6.76 -11.86
C LEU A 195 -1.74 8.00 -11.77
N LEU A 196 -1.95 8.86 -10.77
CA LEU A 196 -1.18 10.10 -10.60
C LEU A 196 0.31 9.82 -10.38
N ARG A 197 0.66 8.70 -9.74
CA ARG A 197 2.06 8.26 -9.55
C ARG A 197 2.71 7.72 -10.83
N ASP A 198 1.92 7.28 -11.80
CA ASP A 198 2.41 6.71 -13.06
C ASP A 198 2.54 7.77 -14.17
N ILE A 199 1.82 8.90 -14.05
CA ILE A 199 1.85 9.99 -15.05
C ILE A 199 3.23 10.65 -15.12
N GLY A 200 3.84 10.63 -16.30
CA GLY A 200 5.09 11.31 -16.60
C GLY A 200 4.93 12.80 -16.94
N ASP A 201 6.04 13.56 -16.90
CA ASP A 201 6.07 15.01 -17.14
C ASP A 201 5.39 15.45 -18.45
N ALA A 202 5.57 14.69 -19.54
CA ALA A 202 4.96 15.02 -20.83
C ALA A 202 3.43 14.83 -20.82
N GLU A 203 2.94 13.84 -20.09
CA GLU A 203 1.52 13.48 -20.02
C GLU A 203 0.73 14.50 -19.20
N TRP A 204 1.35 15.14 -18.20
CA TRP A 204 0.78 16.28 -17.49
C TRP A 204 0.38 17.44 -18.42
N HIS A 205 1.10 17.59 -19.54
CA HIS A 205 0.87 18.62 -20.55
C HIS A 205 -0.04 18.16 -21.69
N ALA A 206 -0.52 16.91 -21.67
CA ALA A 206 -1.40 16.38 -22.72
C ALA A 206 -2.70 17.22 -22.80
N PRO A 207 -3.11 17.65 -24.00
CA PRO A 207 -4.25 18.53 -24.17
C PRO A 207 -5.57 17.80 -23.95
N VAL A 208 -6.43 18.37 -23.11
CA VAL A 208 -7.77 17.87 -22.79
C VAL A 208 -8.81 18.89 -23.25
N ARG A 209 -9.91 18.41 -23.83
CA ARG A 209 -11.08 19.24 -24.15
C ARG A 209 -12.22 18.89 -23.21
N LEU A 210 -12.46 19.76 -22.25
CA LEU A 210 -13.58 19.64 -21.33
C LEU A 210 -14.86 20.13 -22.00
N LYS A 211 -15.96 19.44 -21.72
CA LYS A 211 -17.31 19.79 -22.19
C LYS A 211 -18.23 19.86 -20.99
N TRP A 212 -18.91 20.97 -20.81
CA TRP A 212 -19.95 21.12 -19.77
C TRP A 212 -21.01 22.12 -20.22
N PHE A 213 -22.04 22.31 -19.40
CA PHE A 213 -23.11 23.26 -19.64
C PHE A 213 -22.97 24.49 -18.74
N GLU A 214 -23.17 25.67 -19.30
CA GLU A 214 -23.29 26.94 -18.58
C GLU A 214 -24.67 27.52 -18.93
N GLY A 215 -25.61 27.43 -17.98
CA GLY A 215 -27.04 27.58 -18.27
C GLY A 215 -27.49 26.56 -19.31
N ASP A 216 -28.19 27.03 -20.36
CA ASP A 216 -28.68 26.17 -21.45
C ASP A 216 -27.67 25.96 -22.58
N ARG A 217 -26.43 26.46 -22.45
CA ARG A 217 -25.42 26.42 -23.51
C ARG A 217 -24.31 25.43 -23.20
N GLN A 218 -24.02 24.52 -24.14
CA GLN A 218 -22.82 23.70 -24.06
C GLN A 218 -21.58 24.54 -24.38
N VAL A 219 -20.62 24.52 -23.46
CA VAL A 219 -19.33 25.19 -23.58
C VAL A 219 -18.22 24.16 -23.65
N ASN A 220 -17.22 24.43 -24.50
CA ASN A 220 -16.02 23.62 -24.63
C ASN A 220 -14.82 24.43 -24.15
N ARG A 221 -13.96 23.82 -23.33
CA ARG A 221 -12.73 24.45 -22.87
C ARG A 221 -11.53 23.56 -23.17
N LYS A 222 -10.46 24.14 -23.72
CA LYS A 222 -9.18 23.46 -23.88
C LYS A 222 -8.33 23.71 -22.64
N THR A 223 -7.72 22.66 -22.12
CA THR A 223 -6.78 22.70 -20.99
C THR A 223 -5.80 21.54 -21.14
N THR A 224 -5.01 21.24 -20.11
CA THR A 224 -4.14 20.05 -20.03
C THR A 224 -4.61 19.12 -18.90
N VAL A 225 -4.05 17.91 -18.80
CA VAL A 225 -4.27 17.01 -17.65
C VAL A 225 -3.96 17.73 -16.33
N ALA A 226 -2.82 18.42 -16.24
CA ALA A 226 -2.48 19.24 -15.07
C ALA A 226 -3.53 20.32 -14.78
N GLY A 227 -4.09 20.94 -15.83
CA GLY A 227 -5.19 21.90 -15.69
C GLY A 227 -6.48 21.27 -15.15
N VAL A 228 -6.83 20.06 -15.58
CA VAL A 228 -7.99 19.31 -15.04
C VAL A 228 -7.80 19.04 -13.56
N ILE A 229 -6.66 18.46 -13.16
CA ILE A 229 -6.38 18.17 -11.75
C ILE A 229 -6.36 19.46 -10.92
N SER A 230 -5.73 20.51 -11.43
CA SER A 230 -5.73 21.84 -10.80
C SER A 230 -7.14 22.40 -10.58
N HIS A 231 -8.05 22.18 -11.53
CA HIS A 231 -9.46 22.58 -11.38
C HIS A 231 -10.17 21.77 -10.30
N LEU A 232 -10.00 20.44 -10.30
CA LEU A 232 -10.59 19.57 -9.27
C LEU A 232 -10.08 19.96 -7.88
N THR A 233 -8.77 20.10 -7.71
CA THR A 233 -8.15 20.58 -6.46
C THR A 233 -8.69 21.93 -6.05
N ALA A 234 -8.86 22.87 -6.98
CA ALA A 234 -9.43 24.17 -6.67
C ALA A 234 -10.87 24.04 -6.15
N VAL A 235 -11.73 23.30 -6.85
CA VAL A 235 -13.15 23.15 -6.46
C VAL A 235 -13.30 22.35 -5.16
N ASP A 236 -12.45 21.35 -4.91
CA ASP A 236 -12.44 20.58 -3.66
C ASP A 236 -12.23 21.46 -2.44
N GLY A 237 -11.48 22.57 -2.56
CA GLY A 237 -11.34 23.54 -1.48
C GLY A 237 -12.66 24.18 -1.01
N LEU A 238 -13.69 24.25 -1.87
CA LEU A 238 -15.03 24.68 -1.44
C LEU A 238 -15.67 23.66 -0.51
N VAL A 239 -15.49 22.37 -0.79
CA VAL A 239 -15.98 21.27 0.05
C VAL A 239 -15.16 21.19 1.33
N SER A 240 -13.83 21.28 1.26
CA SER A 240 -12.94 21.32 2.43
C SER A 240 -13.36 22.41 3.40
N LYS A 241 -13.58 23.64 2.90
CA LYS A 241 -14.03 24.77 3.72
C LYS A 241 -15.38 24.51 4.38
N ALA A 242 -16.33 23.91 3.66
CA ALA A 242 -17.64 23.56 4.23
C ALA A 242 -17.55 22.49 5.33
N LEU A 243 -16.53 21.62 5.26
CA LEU A 243 -16.24 20.59 6.26
C LEU A 243 -15.31 21.07 7.40
N GLY A 244 -14.85 22.32 7.37
CA GLY A 244 -13.91 22.86 8.35
C GLY A 244 -12.48 22.32 8.21
N LEU A 245 -12.12 21.82 7.01
CA LEU A 245 -10.78 21.38 6.65
C LEU A 245 -9.98 22.50 5.99
N ASP A 246 -8.66 22.32 5.94
CA ASP A 246 -7.77 23.25 5.24
C ASP A 246 -8.04 23.28 3.73
N ASP A 247 -7.85 24.46 3.14
CA ASP A 247 -7.97 24.64 1.70
C ASP A 247 -6.74 24.06 0.99
N PRO A 248 -6.90 23.15 0.00
CA PRO A 248 -5.78 22.52 -0.71
C PRO A 248 -4.95 23.51 -1.52
N LEU A 249 -5.47 24.71 -1.81
CA LEU A 249 -4.73 25.79 -2.44
C LEU A 249 -3.95 26.66 -1.44
N GLY A 250 -3.87 26.24 -0.17
CA GLY A 250 -3.21 26.95 0.92
C GLY A 250 -4.04 28.07 1.54
N GLY A 251 -3.44 28.76 2.51
CA GLY A 251 -4.10 29.85 3.25
C GLY A 251 -4.37 31.10 2.42
N GLY A 252 -5.26 31.95 2.94
CA GLY A 252 -5.68 33.21 2.32
C GLY A 252 -7.15 33.22 1.93
N ASP A 253 -7.65 34.39 1.55
CA ASP A 253 -9.01 34.49 1.01
C ASP A 253 -9.01 34.01 -0.44
N LYS A 254 -9.98 33.18 -0.78
CA LYS A 254 -10.09 32.54 -2.10
C LYS A 254 -11.50 32.77 -2.63
N PRO A 255 -11.68 33.01 -3.94
CA PRO A 255 -13.02 33.20 -4.49
C PRO A 255 -13.93 32.02 -4.17
N LEU A 256 -15.18 32.31 -3.79
CA LEU A 256 -16.21 31.29 -3.59
C LEU A 256 -16.78 30.73 -4.92
N PRO A 257 -16.94 31.53 -6.00
CA PRO A 257 -17.42 31.00 -7.26
C PRO A 257 -16.42 29.99 -7.87
N PRO A 258 -16.85 28.75 -8.22
CA PRO A 258 -15.95 27.69 -8.69
C PRO A 258 -15.09 28.11 -9.90
N THR A 259 -15.69 28.81 -10.86
CA THR A 259 -15.00 29.28 -12.06
C THR A 259 -13.92 30.31 -11.71
N GLU A 260 -14.29 31.40 -11.02
CA GLU A 260 -13.36 32.48 -10.64
C GLU A 260 -12.19 31.95 -9.80
N ARG A 261 -12.49 31.03 -8.89
CA ARG A 261 -11.50 30.36 -8.06
C ARG A 261 -10.49 29.56 -8.89
N THR A 262 -10.96 28.82 -9.90
CA THR A 262 -10.10 28.07 -10.82
C THR A 262 -9.23 29.00 -11.66
N GLU A 263 -9.80 30.07 -12.22
CA GLU A 263 -9.04 31.04 -13.03
C GLU A 263 -7.95 31.75 -12.22
N THR A 264 -8.27 32.12 -10.98
CA THR A 264 -7.32 32.76 -10.06
C THR A 264 -6.17 31.81 -9.75
N TYR A 265 -6.47 30.53 -9.54
CA TYR A 265 -5.43 29.52 -9.32
C TYR A 265 -4.56 29.29 -10.56
N TRP A 266 -5.17 29.14 -11.74
CA TRP A 266 -4.43 28.92 -12.99
C TRP A 266 -3.55 30.10 -13.38
N SER A 267 -4.05 31.34 -13.22
CA SER A 267 -3.29 32.56 -13.48
C SER A 267 -2.11 32.73 -12.53
N ALA A 268 -2.26 32.38 -11.24
CA ALA A 268 -1.18 32.39 -10.27
C ALA A 268 -0.10 31.32 -10.55
N ALA A 269 -0.51 30.15 -11.09
CA ALA A 269 0.39 29.07 -11.47
C ALA A 269 1.14 29.32 -12.79
N HIS A 270 0.68 30.27 -13.60
CA HIS A 270 1.30 30.69 -14.86
C HIS A 270 1.58 32.20 -14.85
N PRO A 271 2.50 32.68 -13.99
CA PRO A 271 2.91 34.08 -14.03
C PRO A 271 3.71 34.32 -15.33
N ASP A 272 2.99 34.72 -16.38
CA ASP A 272 3.47 35.18 -17.68
C ASP A 272 4.50 34.31 -18.44
N ARG A 273 4.01 33.55 -19.43
CA ARG A 273 4.75 33.24 -20.66
C ARG A 273 4.54 34.32 -21.73
N THR A 274 4.44 35.57 -21.28
CA THR A 274 4.18 36.77 -22.08
C THR A 274 5.39 37.69 -22.00
N GLY A 275 6.54 37.20 -22.48
CA GLY A 275 7.65 38.08 -22.86
C GLY A 275 7.27 38.84 -24.14
N PRO A 276 7.61 40.13 -24.28
CA PRO A 276 7.28 40.89 -25.47
C PRO A 276 8.02 40.31 -26.69
N LEU A 277 7.29 40.12 -27.79
CA LEU A 277 7.89 39.97 -29.12
C LEU A 277 8.60 41.30 -29.45
N ALA A 278 9.93 41.25 -29.53
CA ALA A 278 10.76 42.23 -30.21
C ALA A 278 11.29 41.61 -31.51
#